data_AF-F8MT42-F1
#
_entry.id   AF-F8MT42-F1
#
_cell.length_a   1.000
_cell.length_b   1.000
_cell.length_c   1.000
_cell.angle_alpha   90.00
_cell.angle_beta   90.00
_cell.angle_gamma   90.00
#
_symmetry.space_group_name_H-M   'P 1'
#
loop_
_entity.id
_entity.type
_entity.pdbx_description
1 polymer ?
#
loop_
_entity_poly.entity_id
_entity_poly.type
_entity_poly.pdbx_seq_one_letter_code
_entity_poly.pdbx_strand_id
1 'polypeptide(L)'
;METSQLGQSEGPPYPSFKELEYEEVRVFLSPATERLFWELDGVFPTAISVMKDERGTKDDLEPFFRPDTGTWHEISQLPVTEPKVSSLEASVYDLDQLEYDWLRWHEDHDAPQFGQEYVTYGDLDDDIRPYAKEPKEDGSWEEDSDTEFLVKCCGEDRPLRKSGLKLVVTASQSAGSESFVTIRDFVSAVHPWLISMRGDILRAKDLSHENAHTPAERYKWMVNVKKHCGGELFIQEKKEWIQDHIPYAHRPVHPMTPSLAAILAARDASRNR
;
A
#
# COMPACT_ATOMS: atom_id res chain seq x y z
N MET A 1 46.08 37.44 14.82
CA MET A 1 45.34 37.01 13.63
C MET A 1 45.11 35.53 13.80
N GLU A 2 43.90 35.17 14.22
CA GLU A 2 43.51 33.78 14.41
C GLU A 2 42.12 33.67 13.77
N THR A 3 42.10 33.04 12.61
CA THR A 3 40.90 32.78 11.82
C THR A 3 40.16 31.62 12.47
N SER A 4 39.04 31.91 13.13
CA SER A 4 38.08 30.93 13.59
C SER A 4 37.55 30.12 12.40
N GLN A 5 37.77 28.80 12.45
CA GLN A 5 37.00 27.83 11.68
C GLN A 5 35.54 27.91 12.15
N LEU A 6 34.65 28.35 11.27
CA LEU A 6 33.21 28.17 11.46
C LEU A 6 32.92 26.68 11.38
N GLY A 7 32.56 26.10 12.52
CA GLY A 7 32.06 24.74 12.62
C GLY A 7 30.86 24.53 11.70
N GLN A 8 30.88 23.40 11.01
CA GLN A 8 29.73 22.87 10.30
C GLN A 8 28.58 22.73 11.30
N SER A 9 27.46 23.38 11.01
CA SER A 9 26.22 23.21 11.78
C SER A 9 25.65 21.83 11.47
N GLU A 10 25.96 20.83 12.30
CA GLU A 10 25.21 19.57 12.38
C GLU A 10 23.86 19.86 13.03
N GLY A 11 22.80 19.99 12.24
CA GLY A 11 21.44 20.00 12.76
C GLY A 11 21.07 18.63 13.33
N PRO A 12 19.99 18.54 14.14
CA PRO A 12 19.53 17.26 14.64
C PRO A 12 19.15 16.33 13.46
N PRO A 13 19.43 15.01 13.56
CA PRO A 13 19.06 14.06 12.52
C PRO A 13 17.54 14.11 12.27
N TYR A 14 17.12 13.92 11.01
CA TYR A 14 15.70 13.86 10.68
C TYR A 14 14.98 12.80 11.53
N PRO A 15 13.77 13.08 12.03
CA PRO A 15 12.98 12.10 12.76
C PRO A 15 12.59 10.94 11.84
N SER A 16 12.41 9.76 12.42
CA SER A 16 11.79 8.63 11.75
C SER A 16 10.29 8.88 11.53
N PHE A 17 9.69 8.17 10.57
CA PHE A 17 8.24 8.21 10.38
C PHE A 17 7.48 7.82 11.66
N LYS A 18 7.98 6.83 12.42
CA LYS A 18 7.37 6.39 13.69
C LYS A 18 7.40 7.45 14.78
N GLU A 19 8.49 8.20 14.89
CA GLU A 19 8.57 9.32 15.83
C GLU A 19 7.56 10.40 15.47
N LEU A 20 7.44 10.75 14.19
CA LEU A 20 6.44 11.71 13.72
C LEU A 20 5.01 11.22 13.92
N GLU A 21 4.75 9.94 13.71
CA GLU A 21 3.45 9.32 13.96
C GLU A 21 3.08 9.38 15.45
N TYR A 22 4.03 9.08 16.35
CA TYR A 22 3.83 9.20 17.80
C TYR A 22 3.59 10.65 18.25
N GLU A 23 4.23 11.62 17.59
CA GLU A 23 4.01 13.05 17.81
C GLU A 23 2.75 13.60 17.11
N GLU A 24 1.95 12.73 16.48
CA GLU A 24 0.74 13.08 15.71
C GLU A 24 1.01 14.09 14.58
N VAL A 25 2.25 14.13 14.07
CA VAL A 25 2.65 14.97 12.95
C VAL A 25 2.23 14.29 11.66
N ARG A 26 1.42 14.98 10.85
CA ARG A 26 1.00 14.47 9.55
C ARG A 26 2.16 14.48 8.57
N VAL A 27 2.44 13.30 8.00
CA VAL A 27 3.43 13.11 6.95
C VAL A 27 2.71 12.84 5.63
N PHE A 28 3.06 13.63 4.62
CA PHE A 28 2.53 13.50 3.27
C PHE A 28 3.60 12.99 2.32
N LEU A 29 3.20 12.40 1.20
CA LEU A 29 4.13 12.18 0.11
C LEU A 29 4.60 13.52 -0.46
N SER A 30 5.87 13.59 -0.85
CA SER A 30 6.34 14.76 -1.56
C SER A 30 5.65 14.84 -2.93
N PRO A 31 5.41 16.05 -3.49
CA PRO A 31 4.86 16.20 -4.83
C PRO A 31 5.68 15.49 -5.92
N ALA A 32 6.97 15.26 -5.67
CA ALA A 32 7.84 14.50 -6.55
C ALA A 32 7.54 12.99 -6.52
N THR A 33 7.22 12.43 -5.35
CA THR A 33 6.82 11.02 -5.20
C THR A 33 5.49 10.75 -5.90
N GLU A 34 4.56 11.69 -5.88
CA GLU A 34 3.26 11.57 -6.57
C GLU A 34 3.38 11.51 -8.10
N ARG A 35 4.55 11.83 -8.66
CA ARG A 35 4.83 11.71 -10.11
C ARG A 35 5.23 10.30 -10.53
N LEU A 36 5.41 9.37 -9.60
CA LEU A 36 5.81 8.00 -9.92
C LEU A 36 4.70 7.28 -10.69
N PHE A 37 5.05 6.77 -11.86
CA PHE A 37 4.26 5.82 -12.62
C PHE A 37 4.87 4.43 -12.39
N TRP A 38 4.28 3.68 -11.48
CA TRP A 38 4.89 2.48 -10.91
C TRP A 38 4.05 1.23 -11.19
N GLU A 39 4.50 0.41 -12.12
CA GLU A 39 3.84 -0.86 -12.43
C GLU A 39 4.26 -1.95 -11.42
N LEU A 40 3.30 -2.77 -10.97
CA LEU A 40 3.57 -3.99 -10.19
C LEU A 40 3.97 -5.15 -11.13
N ASP A 41 4.98 -4.90 -11.94
CA ASP A 41 5.55 -5.86 -12.88
C ASP A 41 6.96 -5.44 -13.28
N GLY A 42 7.70 -6.33 -13.91
CA GLY A 42 9.05 -6.07 -14.39
C GLY A 42 10.11 -6.02 -13.28
N VAL A 43 11.26 -5.44 -13.61
CA VAL A 43 12.41 -5.34 -12.71
C VAL A 43 12.77 -3.89 -12.44
N PHE A 44 13.20 -3.59 -11.22
CA PHE A 44 13.76 -2.28 -10.89
C PHE A 44 15.11 -2.09 -11.62
N PRO A 45 15.40 -0.90 -12.19
CA PRO A 45 14.58 0.32 -12.19
C PRO A 45 13.62 0.48 -13.39
N THR A 46 13.60 -0.47 -14.33
CA THR A 46 12.83 -0.36 -15.58
C THR A 46 11.31 -0.37 -15.42
N ALA A 47 10.79 -0.90 -14.31
CA ALA A 47 9.37 -0.93 -13.96
C ALA A 47 8.78 0.44 -13.61
N ILE A 48 9.62 1.47 -13.47
CA ILE A 48 9.24 2.78 -12.93
C ILE A 48 9.50 3.86 -13.98
N SER A 49 8.47 4.64 -14.24
CA SER A 49 8.53 5.85 -15.04
C SER A 49 8.07 7.06 -14.22
N VAL A 50 8.28 8.25 -14.76
CA VAL A 50 8.01 9.52 -14.10
C VAL A 50 7.09 10.36 -14.97
N MET A 51 5.97 10.78 -14.39
CA MET A 51 5.07 11.73 -15.03
C MET A 51 5.63 13.15 -14.96
N LYS A 52 5.21 14.02 -15.88
CA LYS A 52 5.58 15.44 -15.86
C LYS A 52 5.08 16.15 -14.60
N ASP A 53 3.84 15.86 -14.20
CA ASP A 53 3.20 16.31 -12.96
C ASP A 53 2.35 15.17 -12.36
N GLU A 54 1.79 15.37 -11.16
CA GLU A 54 0.95 14.38 -10.45
C GLU A 54 -0.26 13.87 -11.25
N ARG A 55 -0.65 14.59 -12.32
CA ARG A 55 -1.80 14.27 -13.18
C ARG A 55 -1.39 14.14 -14.65
N GLY A 56 -0.11 13.91 -14.91
CA GLY A 56 0.49 13.89 -16.23
C GLY A 56 0.38 12.55 -16.95
N THR A 57 -0.58 11.67 -16.61
CA THR A 57 -0.66 10.31 -17.20
C THR A 57 -0.91 10.25 -18.69
N LYS A 58 -1.34 11.37 -19.31
CA LYS A 58 -1.50 11.49 -20.76
C LYS A 58 -0.29 12.10 -21.47
N ASP A 59 0.67 12.61 -20.70
CA ASP A 59 1.90 13.17 -21.23
C ASP A 59 2.92 12.06 -21.49
N ASP A 60 4.01 12.40 -22.19
CA ASP A 60 5.13 11.49 -22.37
C ASP A 60 5.76 11.17 -21.01
N LEU A 61 5.85 9.88 -20.70
CA LEU A 61 6.47 9.39 -19.47
C LEU A 61 7.99 9.38 -19.64
N GLU A 62 8.70 9.92 -18.64
CA GLU A 62 10.15 9.86 -18.60
C GLU A 62 10.63 8.60 -17.86
N PRO A 63 11.72 7.94 -18.29
CA PRO A 63 12.26 6.81 -17.56
C PRO A 63 12.85 7.26 -16.22
N PHE A 64 12.58 6.51 -15.14
CA PHE A 64 13.17 6.79 -13.82
C PHE A 64 14.70 6.61 -13.81
N PHE A 65 15.20 5.68 -14.63
CA PHE A 65 16.62 5.44 -14.86
C PHE A 65 16.89 5.29 -16.36
N ARG A 66 17.90 6.00 -16.85
CA ARG A 66 18.34 5.97 -18.25
C ARG A 66 19.56 5.04 -18.36
N PRO A 67 19.40 3.80 -18.88
CA PRO A 67 20.49 2.82 -18.92
C PRO A 67 21.58 3.16 -19.94
N ASP A 68 21.24 3.94 -20.98
CA ASP A 68 22.16 4.44 -22.00
C ASP A 68 23.18 5.44 -21.44
N THR A 69 22.75 6.31 -20.52
CA THR A 69 23.61 7.31 -19.87
C THR A 69 24.04 6.93 -18.45
N GLY A 70 23.41 5.92 -17.85
CA GLY A 70 23.60 5.55 -16.45
C GLY A 70 23.08 6.60 -15.46
N THR A 71 22.18 7.48 -15.89
CA THR A 71 21.71 8.63 -15.08
C THR A 71 20.32 8.38 -14.50
N TRP A 72 20.13 8.76 -13.24
CA TRP A 72 18.83 8.77 -12.58
C TRP A 72 18.04 10.04 -12.91
N HIS A 73 16.71 9.94 -12.91
CA HIS A 73 15.83 11.10 -13.02
C HIS A 73 16.06 12.06 -11.83
N GLU A 74 15.85 13.37 -12.03
CA GLU A 74 16.11 14.42 -11.02
C GLU A 74 15.37 14.18 -9.70
N ILE A 75 14.15 13.65 -9.76
CA ILE A 75 13.34 13.34 -8.58
C ILE A 75 13.96 12.24 -7.70
N SER A 76 14.86 11.41 -8.23
CA SER A 76 15.41 10.27 -7.51
C SER A 76 16.12 10.65 -6.20
N GLN A 77 16.65 11.88 -6.11
CA GLN A 77 17.37 12.41 -4.95
C GLN A 77 16.48 13.28 -4.04
N LEU A 78 15.22 13.50 -4.42
CA LEU A 78 14.26 14.27 -3.62
C LEU A 78 13.70 13.40 -2.48
N PRO A 79 13.23 14.02 -1.39
CA PRO A 79 12.65 13.28 -0.27
C PRO A 79 11.38 12.55 -0.70
N VAL A 80 11.16 11.37 -0.13
CA VAL A 80 9.93 10.61 -0.36
C VAL A 80 8.71 11.29 0.27
N THR A 81 8.89 11.94 1.41
CA THR A 81 7.83 12.57 2.21
C THR A 81 8.13 14.02 2.56
N GLU A 82 7.08 14.75 2.92
CA GLU A 82 7.12 16.03 3.62
C GLU A 82 6.30 15.95 4.91
N PRO A 83 6.91 16.21 6.10
CA PRO A 83 8.33 16.51 6.31
C PRO A 83 9.24 15.31 5.98
N LYS A 84 10.54 15.61 5.80
CA LYS A 84 11.58 14.61 5.53
C LYS A 84 11.76 13.68 6.73
N VAL A 85 11.94 12.39 6.44
CA VAL A 85 12.17 11.36 7.46
C VAL A 85 13.48 10.62 7.27
N SER A 86 14.10 10.15 8.34
CA SER A 86 15.32 9.31 8.31
C SER A 86 15.02 7.84 8.02
N SER A 87 13.83 7.37 8.35
CA SER A 87 13.33 6.04 8.02
C SER A 87 11.82 6.03 7.79
N LEU A 88 11.38 5.09 6.95
CA LEU A 88 9.98 4.93 6.57
C LEU A 88 9.58 3.46 6.57
N GLU A 89 8.39 3.13 7.10
CA GLU A 89 7.85 1.77 7.05
C GLU A 89 6.89 1.62 5.87
N ALA A 90 7.21 0.71 4.97
CA ALA A 90 6.32 0.29 3.90
C ALA A 90 5.45 -0.89 4.37
N SER A 91 4.15 -0.84 4.12
CA SER A 91 3.18 -1.93 4.34
C SER A 91 2.26 -2.08 3.12
N VAL A 92 1.62 -3.23 2.94
CA VAL A 92 0.74 -3.49 1.79
C VAL A 92 -0.67 -3.78 2.27
N TYR A 93 -1.58 -2.83 2.04
CA TYR A 93 -2.98 -2.92 2.47
C TYR A 93 -3.67 -4.19 1.96
N ASP A 94 -3.41 -4.57 0.70
CA ASP A 94 -3.98 -5.77 0.08
C ASP A 94 -3.62 -7.07 0.85
N LEU A 95 -2.40 -7.15 1.39
CA LEU A 95 -1.97 -8.32 2.18
C LEU A 95 -2.55 -8.28 3.59
N ASP A 96 -2.74 -7.08 4.16
CA ASP A 96 -3.39 -6.90 5.45
C ASP A 96 -4.87 -7.30 5.43
N GLN A 97 -5.54 -7.19 4.27
CA GLN A 97 -6.94 -7.61 4.10
C GLN A 97 -7.11 -9.06 3.65
N LEU A 98 -6.07 -9.68 3.08
CA LEU A 98 -6.15 -10.99 2.42
C LEU A 98 -6.80 -12.08 3.30
N GLU A 99 -6.43 -12.20 4.57
CA GLU A 99 -7.01 -13.21 5.47
C GLU A 99 -8.48 -12.91 5.79
N TYR A 100 -8.80 -11.64 6.03
CA TYR A 100 -10.17 -11.21 6.31
C TYR A 100 -11.08 -11.47 5.11
N ASP A 101 -10.65 -11.10 3.91
CA ASP A 101 -11.40 -11.31 2.68
C ASP A 101 -11.54 -12.81 2.35
N TRP A 102 -10.48 -13.59 2.58
CA TRP A 102 -10.56 -15.05 2.45
C TRP A 102 -11.60 -15.64 3.40
N LEU A 103 -11.59 -15.26 4.69
CA LEU A 103 -12.55 -15.78 5.65
C LEU A 103 -13.98 -15.39 5.28
N ARG A 104 -14.20 -14.13 4.94
CA ARG A 104 -15.51 -13.62 4.52
C ARG A 104 -16.04 -14.32 3.27
N TRP A 105 -15.18 -14.66 2.32
CA TRP A 105 -15.61 -15.39 1.13
C TRP A 105 -15.99 -16.85 1.44
N HIS A 106 -15.33 -17.46 2.43
CA HIS A 106 -15.49 -18.88 2.76
C HIS A 106 -16.40 -19.15 3.95
N GLU A 107 -16.94 -18.12 4.62
CA GLU A 107 -17.76 -18.27 5.84
C GLU A 107 -19.05 -19.07 5.60
N ASP A 108 -19.65 -18.90 4.43
CA ASP A 108 -20.90 -19.56 4.03
C ASP A 108 -20.68 -20.91 3.32
N HIS A 109 -19.42 -21.34 3.18
CA HIS A 109 -19.12 -22.66 2.64
C HIS A 109 -19.26 -23.68 3.77
N ASP A 110 -20.42 -24.31 3.89
CA ASP A 110 -20.72 -25.33 4.93
C ASP A 110 -20.80 -26.77 4.38
N ALA A 111 -20.94 -26.91 3.06
CA ALA A 111 -21.23 -28.18 2.44
C ALA A 111 -19.94 -28.94 2.03
N PRO A 112 -19.90 -30.29 2.11
CA PRO A 112 -18.66 -31.07 1.98
C PRO A 112 -17.89 -30.90 0.67
N GLN A 113 -18.55 -30.46 -0.41
CA GLN A 113 -17.91 -30.22 -1.70
C GLN A 113 -16.86 -29.09 -1.67
N PHE A 114 -16.91 -28.22 -0.67
CA PHE A 114 -15.92 -27.15 -0.51
C PHE A 114 -14.67 -27.61 0.24
N GLY A 115 -14.65 -28.83 0.81
CA GLY A 115 -13.46 -29.43 1.41
C GLY A 115 -12.89 -28.62 2.57
N GLN A 116 -13.77 -28.17 3.48
CA GLN A 116 -13.42 -27.39 4.66
C GLN A 116 -12.61 -28.25 5.63
N GLU A 117 -11.58 -27.65 6.22
CA GLU A 117 -10.80 -28.24 7.30
C GLU A 117 -10.75 -27.26 8.47
N TYR A 118 -11.14 -27.75 9.64
CA TYR A 118 -11.13 -27.00 10.89
C TYR A 118 -10.16 -27.64 11.87
N VAL A 119 -9.48 -26.81 12.64
CA VAL A 119 -8.69 -27.20 13.81
C VAL A 119 -9.20 -26.44 15.02
N THR A 120 -8.88 -26.89 16.23
CA THR A 120 -9.25 -26.16 17.44
C THR A 120 -8.19 -25.12 17.79
N TYR A 121 -8.56 -24.08 18.54
CA TYR A 121 -7.60 -23.08 19.02
C TYR A 121 -6.47 -23.70 19.88
N GLY A 122 -6.74 -24.79 20.59
CA GLY A 122 -5.72 -25.54 21.33
C GLY A 122 -4.67 -26.21 20.44
N ASP A 123 -4.99 -26.46 19.17
CA ASP A 123 -4.09 -27.09 18.20
C ASP A 123 -3.31 -26.06 17.35
N LEU A 124 -3.59 -24.76 17.50
CA LEU A 124 -2.91 -23.69 16.77
C LEU A 124 -1.59 -23.30 17.45
N ASP A 125 -0.62 -22.88 16.64
CA ASP A 125 0.54 -22.16 17.16
C ASP A 125 0.08 -20.85 17.83
N ASP A 126 0.74 -20.46 18.92
CA ASP A 126 0.43 -19.23 19.67
C ASP A 126 0.40 -17.97 18.77
N ASP A 127 1.24 -17.92 17.73
CA ASP A 127 1.33 -16.77 16.81
C ASP A 127 0.21 -16.70 15.76
N ILE A 128 -0.56 -17.79 15.60
CA ILE A 128 -1.73 -17.86 14.71
C ILE A 128 -3.02 -17.68 15.51
N ARG A 129 -3.01 -18.12 16.77
CA ARG A 129 -4.19 -18.13 17.63
C ARG A 129 -4.78 -16.72 17.76
N PRO A 130 -6.06 -16.50 17.39
CA PRO A 130 -6.71 -15.22 17.57
C PRO A 130 -6.87 -14.92 19.07
N TYR A 131 -6.03 -14.04 19.63
CA TYR A 131 -6.14 -13.65 21.03
C TYR A 131 -7.47 -12.92 21.28
N ALA A 132 -8.15 -13.27 22.38
CA ALA A 132 -9.29 -12.49 22.84
C ALA A 132 -8.86 -11.04 23.13
N LYS A 133 -9.69 -10.07 22.77
CA LYS A 133 -9.41 -8.63 22.98
C LYS A 133 -9.13 -8.26 24.44
N GLU A 134 -9.59 -9.08 25.39
CA GLU A 134 -9.35 -8.89 26.81
C GLU A 134 -8.75 -10.17 27.40
N PRO A 135 -7.46 -10.14 27.82
CA PRO A 135 -6.87 -11.26 28.53
C PRO A 135 -7.51 -11.45 29.90
N LYS A 136 -7.84 -12.70 30.25
CA LYS A 136 -8.34 -13.03 31.58
C LYS A 136 -7.23 -12.89 32.62
N GLU A 137 -7.61 -12.46 33.83
CA GLU A 137 -6.71 -12.16 34.95
C GLU A 137 -5.92 -13.40 35.43
N ASP A 138 -6.40 -14.61 35.15
CA ASP A 138 -5.74 -15.87 35.49
C ASP A 138 -4.77 -16.38 34.40
N GLY A 139 -4.71 -15.72 33.24
CA GLY A 139 -3.90 -16.15 32.10
C GLY A 139 -4.30 -17.52 31.54
N SER A 140 -5.47 -18.06 31.91
CA SER A 140 -5.96 -19.35 31.47
C SER A 140 -6.71 -19.22 30.15
N TRP A 141 -6.17 -19.85 29.12
CA TRP A 141 -6.68 -19.85 27.75
C TRP A 141 -7.25 -21.22 27.35
N GLU A 142 -7.55 -22.07 28.32
CA GLU A 142 -8.05 -23.42 28.07
C GLU A 142 -9.55 -23.43 27.76
N GLU A 143 -10.30 -22.39 28.16
CA GLU A 143 -11.75 -22.34 27.99
C GLU A 143 -12.23 -22.14 26.55
N ASP A 144 -11.41 -21.52 25.70
CA ASP A 144 -11.67 -21.32 24.27
C ASP A 144 -10.85 -22.26 23.38
N SER A 145 -10.12 -23.21 23.97
CA SER A 145 -9.29 -24.17 23.23
C SER A 145 -10.09 -24.97 22.21
N ASP A 146 -11.35 -25.32 22.53
CA ASP A 146 -12.28 -26.04 21.65
C ASP A 146 -12.87 -25.18 20.51
N THR A 147 -12.54 -23.89 20.42
CA THR A 147 -13.08 -23.00 19.37
C THR A 147 -12.56 -23.44 18.00
N GLU A 148 -13.48 -23.70 17.06
CA GLU A 148 -13.13 -24.10 15.70
C GLU A 148 -12.50 -22.94 14.91
N PHE A 149 -11.42 -23.25 14.20
CA PHE A 149 -10.68 -22.35 13.34
C PHE A 149 -10.57 -22.96 11.95
N LEU A 150 -11.17 -22.29 10.96
CA LEU A 150 -11.09 -22.70 9.56
C LEU A 150 -9.65 -22.51 9.05
N VAL A 151 -8.97 -23.60 8.68
CA VAL A 151 -7.60 -23.59 8.13
C VAL A 151 -7.55 -23.83 6.63
N LYS A 152 -8.59 -24.44 6.04
CA LYS A 152 -8.63 -24.77 4.62
C LYS A 152 -10.06 -24.71 4.11
N CYS A 153 -10.26 -24.23 2.88
CA CYS A 153 -11.53 -24.27 2.17
C CYS A 153 -11.29 -24.11 0.65
N CYS A 154 -12.17 -24.66 -0.18
CA CYS A 154 -12.06 -24.66 -1.64
C CYS A 154 -10.75 -25.26 -2.19
N GLY A 155 -10.12 -26.17 -1.41
CA GLY A 155 -8.80 -26.71 -1.74
C GLY A 155 -7.63 -25.75 -1.49
N GLU A 156 -7.89 -24.57 -0.92
CA GLU A 156 -6.89 -23.57 -0.57
C GLU A 156 -6.66 -23.51 0.93
N ASP A 157 -5.41 -23.32 1.34
CA ASP A 157 -5.08 -23.04 2.73
C ASP A 157 -5.38 -21.57 3.05
N ARG A 158 -5.84 -21.32 4.29
CA ARG A 158 -6.06 -19.98 4.82
C ARG A 158 -4.76 -19.19 4.77
N PRO A 159 -4.75 -17.96 4.23
CA PRO A 159 -3.54 -17.16 4.05
C PRO A 159 -3.07 -16.53 5.37
N LEU A 160 -2.49 -17.35 6.24
CA LEU A 160 -1.95 -16.93 7.53
C LEU A 160 -0.64 -16.14 7.39
N ARG A 161 -0.35 -15.29 8.39
CA ARG A 161 0.89 -14.51 8.50
C ARG A 161 1.17 -13.58 7.30
N LYS A 162 0.11 -13.13 6.62
CA LYS A 162 0.18 -12.15 5.52
C LYS A 162 -0.09 -10.72 5.96
N SER A 163 -0.83 -10.55 7.06
CA SER A 163 -1.06 -9.25 7.70
C SER A 163 0.13 -8.80 8.54
N GLY A 164 0.36 -7.48 8.60
CA GLY A 164 1.39 -6.85 9.41
C GLY A 164 2.80 -6.94 8.81
N LEU A 165 2.94 -7.38 7.55
CA LEU A 165 4.23 -7.39 6.86
C LEU A 165 4.71 -5.95 6.61
N LYS A 166 5.89 -5.64 7.12
CA LYS A 166 6.50 -4.31 7.00
C LYS A 166 7.94 -4.39 6.48
N LEU A 167 8.31 -3.43 5.66
CA LEU A 167 9.68 -3.18 5.24
C LEU A 167 10.13 -1.82 5.74
N VAL A 168 11.19 -1.78 6.57
CA VAL A 168 11.80 -0.53 7.01
C VAL A 168 12.81 -0.08 5.96
N VAL A 169 12.58 1.10 5.38
CA VAL A 169 13.50 1.78 4.47
C VAL A 169 14.24 2.85 5.26
N THR A 170 15.56 2.82 5.24
CA THR A 170 16.42 3.82 5.89
C THR A 170 17.14 4.66 4.83
N ALA A 171 17.39 5.93 5.15
CA ALA A 171 18.15 6.82 4.29
C ALA A 171 19.54 6.24 3.94
N SER A 172 19.92 6.26 2.67
CA SER A 172 21.29 5.90 2.27
C SER A 172 22.26 6.95 2.81
N GLN A 173 23.27 6.51 3.57
CA GLN A 173 24.30 7.41 4.09
C GLN A 173 25.12 8.00 2.93
N SER A 174 24.78 9.21 2.52
CA SER A 174 25.61 10.02 1.63
C SER A 174 26.53 10.87 2.51
N ALA A 175 27.85 10.71 2.35
CA ALA A 175 28.84 11.35 3.20
C ALA A 175 28.62 12.88 3.28
N GLY A 176 28.25 13.39 4.46
CA GLY A 176 28.32 14.81 4.80
C GLY A 176 27.01 15.61 4.87
N SER A 177 25.83 15.00 4.80
CA SER A 177 24.56 15.71 5.06
C SER A 177 23.59 14.88 5.91
N GLU A 178 22.74 15.55 6.68
CA GLU A 178 21.55 14.98 7.32
C GLU A 178 20.83 14.04 6.33
N SER A 179 20.82 12.74 6.60
CA SER A 179 20.33 11.73 5.65
C SER A 179 18.82 11.53 5.82
N PHE A 180 18.05 11.83 4.78
CA PHE A 180 16.63 11.54 4.67
C PHE A 180 16.36 10.45 3.60
N VAL A 181 15.24 9.76 3.71
CA VAL A 181 14.83 8.74 2.72
C VAL A 181 14.53 9.41 1.39
N THR A 182 15.32 9.10 0.38
CA THR A 182 15.08 9.58 -0.99
C THR A 182 14.04 8.73 -1.70
N ILE A 183 13.44 9.26 -2.77
CA ILE A 183 12.57 8.49 -3.65
C ILE A 183 13.29 7.23 -4.14
N ARG A 184 14.57 7.33 -4.51
CA ARG A 184 15.38 6.19 -4.95
C ARG A 184 15.54 5.13 -3.86
N ASP A 185 15.88 5.53 -2.63
CA ASP A 185 16.02 4.59 -1.51
C ASP A 185 14.72 3.81 -1.32
N PHE A 186 13.60 4.51 -1.32
CA PHE A 186 12.28 3.92 -1.18
C PHE A 186 11.95 2.93 -2.31
N VAL A 187 11.95 3.37 -3.57
CA VAL A 187 11.52 2.49 -4.66
C VAL A 187 12.47 1.32 -4.93
N SER A 188 13.77 1.49 -4.65
CA SER A 188 14.77 0.44 -4.84
C SER A 188 14.65 -0.69 -3.80
N ALA A 189 14.20 -0.37 -2.58
CA ALA A 189 13.94 -1.35 -1.54
C ALA A 189 12.53 -1.97 -1.69
N VAL A 190 11.52 -1.14 -1.94
CA VAL A 190 10.12 -1.55 -1.93
C VAL A 190 9.74 -2.34 -3.18
N HIS A 191 10.21 -1.97 -4.38
CA HIS A 191 9.78 -2.70 -5.59
C HIS A 191 10.19 -4.18 -5.59
N PRO A 192 11.46 -4.57 -5.31
CA PRO A 192 11.82 -5.98 -5.22
C PRO A 192 11.05 -6.73 -4.12
N TRP A 193 10.78 -6.07 -2.99
CA TRP A 193 9.96 -6.63 -1.91
C TRP A 193 8.53 -6.91 -2.37
N LEU A 194 7.88 -5.96 -3.05
CA LEU A 194 6.55 -6.17 -3.65
C LEU A 194 6.55 -7.32 -4.68
N ILE A 195 7.56 -7.36 -5.56
CA ILE A 195 7.69 -8.42 -6.56
C ILE A 195 7.85 -9.80 -5.89
N SER A 196 8.58 -9.89 -4.76
CA SER A 196 8.74 -11.15 -4.01
C SER A 196 7.42 -11.70 -3.46
N MET A 197 6.42 -10.83 -3.22
CA MET A 197 5.09 -11.18 -2.69
C MET A 197 4.00 -11.07 -3.75
N ARG A 198 4.35 -10.90 -5.03
CA ARG A 198 3.39 -10.61 -6.11
C ARG A 198 2.28 -11.66 -6.20
N GLY A 199 2.59 -12.94 -5.97
CA GLY A 199 1.58 -14.01 -5.97
C GLY A 199 0.51 -13.82 -4.89
N ASP A 200 0.93 -13.50 -3.66
CA ASP A 200 0.00 -13.25 -2.55
C ASP A 200 -0.83 -11.98 -2.80
N ILE A 201 -0.23 -10.94 -3.39
CA ILE A 201 -0.91 -9.70 -3.75
C ILE A 201 -1.98 -9.96 -4.82
N LEU A 202 -1.67 -10.75 -5.85
CA LEU A 202 -2.66 -11.10 -6.87
C LEU A 202 -3.78 -11.98 -6.29
N ARG A 203 -3.46 -12.89 -5.38
CA ARG A 203 -4.47 -13.67 -4.65
C ARG A 203 -5.42 -12.77 -3.86
N ALA A 204 -4.91 -11.72 -3.20
CA ALA A 204 -5.74 -10.74 -2.52
C ALA A 204 -6.68 -10.01 -3.50
N LYS A 205 -6.19 -9.68 -4.70
CA LYS A 205 -7.02 -9.08 -5.75
C LYS A 205 -8.12 -10.00 -6.29
N ASP A 206 -7.84 -11.31 -6.37
CA ASP A 206 -8.84 -12.30 -6.79
C ASP A 206 -9.97 -12.46 -5.76
N LEU A 207 -9.67 -12.33 -4.47
CA LEU A 207 -10.65 -12.45 -3.38
C LEU A 207 -11.44 -11.16 -3.14
N SER A 208 -10.87 -9.99 -3.49
CA SER A 208 -11.60 -8.73 -3.38
C SER A 208 -12.85 -8.74 -4.28
N HIS A 209 -14.02 -8.50 -3.68
CA HIS A 209 -15.36 -8.63 -4.29
C HIS A 209 -15.57 -7.89 -5.63
N GLU A 210 -14.68 -6.98 -6.01
CA GLU A 210 -14.76 -6.18 -7.24
C GLU A 210 -14.34 -6.95 -8.52
N ASN A 211 -13.62 -8.08 -8.40
CA ASN A 211 -13.00 -8.78 -9.55
C ASN A 211 -13.49 -10.22 -9.81
N ALA A 212 -14.58 -10.66 -9.18
CA ALA A 212 -15.03 -12.07 -9.11
C ALA A 212 -15.28 -12.84 -10.45
N HIS A 213 -15.01 -12.25 -11.61
CA HIS A 213 -15.22 -12.88 -12.92
C HIS A 213 -13.95 -13.03 -13.77
N THR A 214 -12.84 -12.38 -13.41
CA THR A 214 -11.60 -12.41 -14.22
C THR A 214 -10.38 -12.50 -13.31
N PRO A 215 -9.45 -13.45 -13.53
CA PRO A 215 -8.24 -13.57 -12.71
C PRO A 215 -7.39 -12.30 -12.73
N ALA A 216 -6.84 -11.95 -11.57
CA ALA A 216 -6.03 -10.76 -11.35
C ALA A 216 -4.84 -10.68 -12.30
N GLU A 217 -4.26 -11.82 -12.69
CA GLU A 217 -3.16 -11.92 -13.66
C GLU A 217 -3.48 -11.32 -15.03
N ARG A 218 -4.77 -11.20 -15.41
CA ARG A 218 -5.17 -10.61 -16.70
C ARG A 218 -5.14 -9.09 -16.70
N TYR A 219 -5.09 -8.48 -15.52
CA TYR A 219 -5.05 -7.04 -15.37
C TYR A 219 -3.62 -6.54 -15.25
N LYS A 220 -3.44 -5.26 -15.57
CA LYS A 220 -2.22 -4.53 -15.24
C LYS A 220 -2.45 -3.80 -13.94
N TRP A 221 -1.46 -3.87 -13.06
CA TRP A 221 -1.56 -3.35 -11.71
C TRP A 221 -0.56 -2.23 -11.49
N MET A 222 -1.01 -1.20 -10.80
CA MET A 222 -0.20 -0.06 -10.39
C MET A 222 0.01 -0.10 -8.89
N VAL A 223 1.22 0.24 -8.47
CA VAL A 223 1.55 0.48 -7.07
C VAL A 223 1.13 1.91 -6.74
N ASN A 224 0.25 2.07 -5.77
CA ASN A 224 -0.18 3.37 -5.26
C ASN A 224 0.27 3.54 -3.82
N VAL A 225 0.86 4.68 -3.48
CA VAL A 225 1.31 5.00 -2.13
C VAL A 225 0.29 5.95 -1.52
N LYS A 226 -0.25 5.60 -0.36
CA LYS A 226 -1.30 6.41 0.28
C LYS A 226 -0.74 7.76 0.72
N LYS A 227 -1.36 8.83 0.22
CA LYS A 227 -0.92 10.22 0.42
C LYS A 227 -0.73 10.66 1.87
N HIS A 228 -1.43 10.05 2.83
CA HIS A 228 -1.50 10.51 4.23
C HIS A 228 -0.85 9.57 5.25
N CYS A 229 -0.23 8.48 4.80
CA CYS A 229 0.25 7.43 5.72
C CYS A 229 1.73 7.10 5.54
N GLY A 230 2.48 7.96 4.85
CA GLY A 230 3.94 7.90 4.68
C GLY A 230 4.49 6.70 3.89
N GLY A 231 3.89 5.52 3.97
CA GLY A 231 4.44 4.29 3.38
C GLY A 231 3.45 3.13 3.21
N GLU A 232 2.18 3.29 3.59
CA GLU A 232 1.14 2.31 3.24
C GLU A 232 0.92 2.29 1.71
N LEU A 233 1.09 1.12 1.12
CA LEU A 233 0.92 0.85 -0.30
C LEU A 233 -0.40 0.09 -0.53
N PHE A 234 -1.06 0.39 -1.64
CA PHE A 234 -2.18 -0.41 -2.12
C PHE A 234 -2.06 -0.57 -3.63
N ILE A 235 -2.57 -1.69 -4.13
CA ILE A 235 -2.51 -2.02 -5.54
C ILE A 235 -3.82 -1.64 -6.21
N GLN A 236 -3.75 -1.02 -7.38
CA GLN A 236 -4.93 -0.55 -8.11
C GLN A 236 -4.87 -1.01 -9.55
N GLU A 237 -6.02 -1.30 -10.18
CA GLU A 237 -6.05 -1.59 -11.61
C GLU A 237 -5.51 -0.37 -12.37
N LYS A 238 -4.58 -0.60 -13.31
CA LYS A 238 -3.96 0.46 -14.10
C LYS A 238 -4.96 1.40 -14.77
N LYS A 239 -6.08 0.86 -15.22
CA LYS A 239 -7.15 1.64 -15.85
C LYS A 239 -7.76 2.66 -14.88
N GLU A 240 -8.03 2.25 -13.65
CA GLU A 240 -8.58 3.12 -12.60
C GLU A 240 -7.54 4.12 -12.13
N TRP A 241 -6.31 3.64 -11.91
CA TRP A 241 -5.20 4.49 -11.53
C TRP A 241 -4.97 5.64 -12.53
N ILE A 242 -5.01 5.34 -13.84
CA ILE A 242 -4.92 6.37 -14.89
C ILE A 242 -6.09 7.37 -14.77
N GLN A 243 -7.32 6.93 -14.49
CA GLN A 243 -8.47 7.82 -14.33
C GLN A 243 -8.35 8.76 -13.12
N ASP A 244 -7.67 8.32 -12.07
CA ASP A 244 -7.42 9.17 -10.90
C ASP A 244 -6.33 10.23 -11.17
N HIS A 245 -5.39 9.91 -12.04
CA HIS A 245 -4.21 10.73 -12.35
C HIS A 245 -4.28 11.41 -13.73
N ILE A 246 -5.48 11.63 -14.27
CA ILE A 246 -5.68 12.56 -15.40
C ILE A 246 -6.06 13.96 -14.89
N PRO A 247 -5.75 15.03 -15.65
CA PRO A 247 -6.15 16.37 -15.27
C PRO A 247 -7.68 16.44 -15.15
N TYR A 248 -8.20 17.21 -14.20
CA TYR A 248 -9.65 17.31 -13.95
C TYR A 248 -10.45 17.68 -15.20
N ALA A 249 -9.89 18.52 -16.08
CA ALA A 249 -10.50 18.91 -17.35
C ALA A 249 -10.73 17.73 -18.33
N HIS A 250 -10.06 16.60 -18.10
CA HIS A 250 -10.11 15.41 -18.94
C HIS A 250 -10.77 14.20 -18.28
N ARG A 251 -11.24 14.33 -17.02
CA ARG A 251 -12.02 13.25 -16.40
C ARG A 251 -13.31 13.03 -17.19
N PRO A 252 -13.68 11.76 -17.47
CA PRO A 252 -15.00 11.48 -18.00
C PRO A 252 -16.03 12.08 -17.04
N VAL A 253 -16.85 13.01 -17.51
CA VAL A 253 -18.07 13.36 -16.79
C VAL A 253 -18.91 12.10 -16.85
N HIS A 254 -19.05 11.39 -15.73
CA HIS A 254 -20.06 10.34 -15.66
C HIS A 254 -21.39 11.00 -16.00
N PRO A 255 -22.04 10.65 -17.12
CA PRO A 255 -23.33 11.23 -17.43
C PRO A 255 -24.24 10.89 -16.25
N MET A 256 -24.88 11.89 -15.65
CA MET A 256 -25.90 11.63 -14.63
C MET A 256 -26.86 10.60 -15.22
N THR A 257 -26.98 9.45 -14.56
CA THR A 257 -27.95 8.47 -15.03
C THR A 257 -29.33 9.14 -15.00
N PRO A 258 -30.21 8.86 -15.96
CA PRO A 258 -31.56 9.44 -15.98
C PRO A 258 -32.30 9.24 -14.64
N SER A 259 -31.99 8.13 -13.95
CA SER A 259 -32.47 7.83 -12.60
C SER A 259 -31.99 8.83 -11.55
N LEU A 260 -30.69 9.16 -11.51
CA LEU A 260 -30.15 10.11 -10.53
C LEU A 260 -30.65 11.53 -10.80
N ALA A 261 -30.77 11.92 -12.06
CA ALA A 261 -31.35 13.20 -12.46
C ALA A 261 -32.82 13.33 -12.02
N ALA A 262 -33.62 12.26 -12.17
CA ALA A 262 -35.01 12.24 -11.73
C ALA A 262 -35.14 12.32 -10.20
N ILE A 263 -34.26 11.64 -9.46
CA ILE A 263 -34.23 11.67 -7.98
C ILE A 263 -33.89 13.07 -7.47
N LEU A 264 -32.90 13.73 -8.07
CA LEU A 264 -32.52 15.09 -7.68
C LEU A 264 -33.61 16.12 -8.01
N ALA A 265 -34.24 16.00 -9.19
CA ALA A 265 -35.38 16.85 -9.57
C ALA A 265 -36.59 16.68 -8.62
N ALA A 266 -36.88 15.45 -8.19
CA ALA A 266 -37.94 15.18 -7.21
C ALA A 266 -37.61 15.79 -5.83
N ARG A 267 -36.33 15.75 -5.42
CA ARG A 267 -35.87 16.36 -4.16
C ARG A 267 -35.99 17.88 -4.19
N ASP A 268 -35.63 18.52 -5.30
CA ASP A 268 -35.71 19.98 -5.43
C ASP A 268 -37.17 20.45 -5.53
N ALA A 269 -38.05 19.67 -6.17
CA ALA A 269 -39.49 19.92 -6.17
C ALA A 269 -40.14 19.79 -4.77
N SER A 270 -39.58 18.93 -3.90
CA SER A 270 -40.04 18.76 -2.51
C SER A 270 -39.58 19.86 -1.55
N ARG A 271 -38.46 20.53 -1.86
CA ARG A 271 -37.88 21.61 -1.05
C ARG A 271 -38.51 22.98 -1.32
N ASN A 272 -39.21 23.12 -2.45
CA ASN A 272 -39.90 24.35 -2.86
C ASN A 272 -41.42 24.31 -2.59
N ARG A 273 -41.89 23.45 -1.68
CA ARG A 273 -43.27 23.43 -1.17
C ARG A 273 -43.33 23.82 0.30
#